data_AF-A0A2N8TBU6-F1
#
_entry.id   AF-A0A2N8TBU6-F1
#
_cell.length_a   1.000
_cell.length_b   1.000
_cell.length_c   1.000
_cell.angle_alpha   90.00
_cell.angle_beta   90.00
_cell.angle_gamma   90.00
#
_symmetry.space_group_name_H-M   'P 1'
#
loop_
_entity.id
_entity.type
_entity.pdbx_description
1 polymer ?
#
loop_
_entity_poly.entity_id
_entity_poly.type
_entity_poly.pdbx_seq_one_letter_code
_entity_poly.pdbx_strand_id
1 'polypeptide(L)' 'REVLAPGYPPRAVRVLELAQRVGTLIAVATERGHGGAVSSSEISARREALRPVERTARRAQVAAYNSVVEERERGVR' A
#
# COMPACT_ATOMS: atom_id res chain seq x y z
N ARG A 1 -2.64 15.80 6.39
CA ARG A 1 -3.79 15.36 5.56
C ARG A 1 -4.46 14.24 6.35
N GLU A 2 -5.68 14.43 6.84
CA GLU A 2 -6.41 13.32 7.47
C GLU A 2 -6.75 12.28 6.39
N VAL A 3 -6.30 11.05 6.60
CA VAL A 3 -6.35 10.00 5.57
C VAL A 3 -7.66 9.22 5.62
N LEU A 4 -8.35 9.26 6.77
CA LEU A 4 -9.66 8.66 7.03
C LEU A 4 -10.50 9.63 7.86
N ALA A 5 -11.82 9.51 7.77
CA ALA A 5 -12.75 10.32 8.57
C ALA A 5 -12.63 10.01 10.07
N PRO A 6 -13.05 10.94 10.95
CA PRO A 6 -13.18 10.66 12.38
C PRO A 6 -14.06 9.42 12.66
N GLY A 7 -13.70 8.64 13.68
CA GLY A 7 -14.39 7.39 14.04
C GLY A 7 -13.78 6.12 13.47
N TYR A 8 -12.81 6.23 12.56
CA TYR A 8 -11.97 5.09 12.17
C TYR A 8 -11.00 4.69 13.29
N PRO A 9 -10.72 3.40 13.47
CA PRO A 9 -9.79 2.96 14.51
C PRO A 9 -8.37 3.49 14.21
N PRO A 10 -7.60 3.96 15.22
CA PRO A 10 -6.27 4.54 15.01
C PRO A 10 -5.28 3.64 14.26
N ARG A 11 -5.43 2.31 14.40
CA ARG A 11 -4.61 1.34 13.65
C ARG A 11 -4.86 1.38 12.15
N ALA A 12 -6.08 1.65 11.70
CA ALA A 12 -6.42 1.72 10.28
C ALA A 12 -5.79 2.94 9.62
N VAL A 13 -5.76 4.08 10.32
CA VAL A 13 -5.05 5.28 9.86
C VAL A 13 -3.57 4.97 9.63
N ARG A 14 -2.90 4.36 10.60
CA ARG A 14 -1.48 3.96 10.48
C ARG A 14 -1.24 2.98 9.34
N VAL A 15 -2.12 1.99 9.17
CA VAL A 15 -2.03 1.00 8.09
C VAL A 15 -2.17 1.68 6.73
N LEU A 16 -3.11 2.62 6.59
CA LEU A 16 -3.32 3.35 5.34
C LEU A 16 -2.13 4.24 4.99
N GLU A 17 -1.59 4.97 5.97
CA GLU A 17 -0.39 5.80 5.79
C GLU A 17 0.81 4.96 5.32
N LEU A 18 1.04 3.82 5.98
CA LEU A 18 2.13 2.91 5.61
C LEU A 18 1.91 2.34 4.20
N ALA A 19 0.69 1.92 3.88
CA ALA A 19 0.37 1.36 2.57
C ALA A 19 0.52 2.40 1.44
N GLN A 20 0.15 3.65 1.66
CA GLN A 20 0.37 4.76 0.73
C GLN A 20 1.86 5.03 0.54
N ARG A 21 2.63 5.09 1.63
CA ARG A 21 4.10 5.27 1.58
C ARG A 21 4.78 4.15 0.79
N VAL A 22 4.41 2.90 1.04
CA VAL A 22 4.92 1.75 0.28
C VAL A 22 4.56 1.85 -1.20
N GLY A 23 3.32 2.27 -1.52
CA GLY A 23 2.91 2.55 -2.91
C GLY A 23 3.81 3.57 -3.60
N THR A 24 4.14 4.66 -2.90
CA THR A 24 5.09 5.67 -3.41
C THR A 24 6.50 5.09 -3.61
N LEU A 25 7.00 4.31 -2.66
CA LEU A 25 8.32 3.66 -2.79
C LEU A 25 8.37 2.70 -3.99
N ILE A 26 7.30 1.94 -4.22
CA ILE A 26 7.19 1.06 -5.39
C ILE A 26 7.16 1.89 -6.67
N ALA A 27 6.38 2.98 -6.70
CA ALA A 27 6.31 3.87 -7.87
C ALA A 27 7.72 4.38 -8.24
N VAL A 28 8.46 4.93 -7.26
CA VAL A 28 9.84 5.39 -7.43
C VAL A 28 10.77 4.25 -7.88
N ALA A 29 10.64 3.05 -7.27
CA ALA A 29 11.46 1.90 -7.64
C ALA A 29 11.16 1.38 -9.06
N THR A 30 9.95 1.58 -9.56
CA THR A 30 9.54 1.19 -10.92
C THR A 30 9.84 2.24 -11.98
N GLU A 31 9.95 3.51 -11.56
CA GLU A 31 10.31 4.62 -12.43
C GLU A 31 11.71 4.40 -13.03
N ARG A 32 11.91 4.85 -14.26
CA ARG A 32 13.22 4.84 -14.91
C ARG A 32 13.73 6.26 -14.95
N GLY A 33 14.82 6.52 -14.24
CA GLY A 33 15.56 7.76 -14.41
C GLY A 33 16.12 7.89 -15.82
N HIS A 34 16.41 9.11 -16.24
CA HIS A 34 17.10 9.37 -17.50
C HIS A 34 18.57 8.95 -17.36
N GLY A 35 18.98 7.85 -17.99
CA GLY A 35 20.42 7.53 -18.19
C GLY A 35 20.95 6.18 -17.70
N GLY A 36 20.14 5.28 -17.16
CA GLY A 36 20.58 3.92 -16.81
C GLY A 36 20.21 2.90 -17.89
N ALA A 37 21.20 2.31 -18.58
CA ALA A 37 20.95 1.16 -19.44
C ALA A 37 20.61 -0.06 -18.58
N VAL A 38 19.31 -0.34 -18.42
CA VAL A 38 18.79 -1.56 -17.78
C VAL A 38 18.23 -2.49 -18.84
N SER A 39 18.63 -3.75 -18.77
CA SER A 39 18.14 -4.81 -19.63
C SER A 39 16.67 -5.15 -19.34
N SER A 40 16.01 -5.77 -20.32
CA SER A 40 14.64 -6.27 -20.18
C SER A 40 14.50 -7.29 -19.04
N SER A 41 15.51 -8.15 -18.84
CA SER A 41 15.54 -9.14 -17.77
C SER A 41 15.62 -8.49 -16.39
N GLU A 42 16.44 -7.46 -16.20
CA GLU A 42 16.53 -6.70 -14.94
C GLU A 42 15.20 -6.02 -14.59
N ILE A 43 14.50 -5.47 -15.59
CA ILE A 43 13.19 -4.86 -15.39
C ILE A 43 12.15 -5.90 -14.96
N SER A 44 12.18 -7.09 -15.59
CA SER A 44 11.27 -8.19 -15.25
C SER A 44 11.54 -8.72 -13.84
N ALA A 45 12.81 -8.98 -13.51
CA ALA A 45 13.22 -9.45 -12.18
C ALA A 45 12.80 -8.46 -11.08
N ARG A 46 12.99 -7.15 -11.31
CA ARG A 46 12.53 -6.11 -10.39
C ARG A 46 11.02 -6.14 -10.18
N ARG A 47 10.23 -6.26 -11.26
CA ARG A 47 8.77 -6.34 -11.16
C ARG A 47 8.34 -7.58 -10.39
N GLU A 48 8.96 -8.72 -10.64
CA GLU A 48 8.67 -9.97 -9.92
C GLU A 48 8.97 -9.84 -8.43
N ALA A 49 10.10 -9.23 -8.07
CA ALA A 49 10.47 -8.98 -6.68
C ALA A 49 9.48 -8.04 -5.96
N LEU A 50 8.96 -7.02 -6.64
CA LEU A 50 8.06 -6.02 -6.04
C LEU A 50 6.58 -6.45 -5.99
N ARG A 51 6.15 -7.38 -6.84
CA ARG A 51 4.74 -7.83 -6.95
C ARG A 51 4.10 -8.24 -5.61
N PRO A 52 4.75 -9.02 -4.72
CA PRO A 52 4.17 -9.38 -3.43
C PRO A 52 3.93 -8.16 -2.54
N VAL A 53 4.87 -7.21 -2.52
CA VAL A 53 4.80 -6.00 -1.70
C VAL A 53 3.67 -5.09 -2.19
N GLU A 54 3.56 -4.91 -3.50
CA GLU A 54 2.46 -4.15 -4.11
C GLU A 54 1.09 -4.74 -3.75
N ARG A 55 0.97 -6.06 -3.84
CA ARG A 55 -0.27 -6.76 -3.47
C ARG A 55 -0.62 -6.55 -2.01
N THR A 56 0.35 -6.63 -1.11
CA THR A 56 0.14 -6.41 0.32
C THR A 56 -0.27 -4.97 0.60
N ALA A 57 0.37 -3.98 -0.03
CA ALA A 57 0.00 -2.57 0.11
C ALA A 57 -1.45 -2.32 -0.37
N ARG A 58 -1.84 -2.86 -1.52
CA ARG A 58 -3.24 -2.77 -2.01
C ARG A 58 -4.24 -3.40 -1.03
N ARG A 59 -3.93 -4.58 -0.49
CA ARG A 59 -4.79 -5.24 0.51
C ARG A 59 -4.87 -4.44 1.82
N ALA A 60 -3.77 -3.85 2.26
CA ALA A 60 -3.73 -2.99 3.44
C ALA A 60 -4.60 -1.73 3.27
N GLN A 61 -4.61 -1.11 2.08
CA GLN A 61 -5.51 0.00 1.78
C GLN A 61 -6.97 -0.42 1.91
N VAL A 62 -7.35 -1.55 1.27
CA VAL A 62 -8.72 -2.08 1.35
C VAL A 62 -9.10 -2.38 2.81
N ALA A 63 -8.23 -3.03 3.57
CA ALA A 63 -8.49 -3.33 4.98
C ALA A 63 -8.65 -2.06 5.84
N ALA A 64 -7.82 -1.05 5.62
CA ALA A 64 -7.93 0.22 6.34
C ALA A 64 -9.27 0.92 6.08
N TYR A 65 -9.69 1.00 4.81
CA TYR A 65 -11.00 1.58 4.45
C TYR A 65 -12.18 0.76 4.96
N ASN A 66 -12.06 -0.57 5.03
CA ASN A 66 -13.15 -1.43 5.53
C ASN A 66 -13.13 -1.62 7.06
N SER A 67 -12.13 -1.10 7.77
CA SER A 67 -11.96 -1.31 9.21
C SER A 67 -13.12 -0.80 10.08
N VAL A 68 -13.85 0.22 9.62
CA VAL A 68 -15.03 0.74 10.32
C VAL A 68 -16.18 -0.27 10.37
N VAL A 69 -16.31 -1.10 9.32
CA VAL A 69 -17.32 -2.17 9.27
C VAL A 69 -16.93 -3.28 10.24
N GLU A 70 -15.67 -3.70 10.22
CA GLU A 70 -15.15 -4.72 11.15
C GLU A 70 -15.23 -4.28 12.62
N GLU A 71 -14.99 -3.00 12.91
CA GLU A 71 -15.10 -2.47 14.28
C GLU A 71 -16.56 -2.47 14.75
N ARG A 72 -17.50 -2.08 13.86
CA ARG A 72 -18.94 -2.14 14.15
C ARG A 72 -19.40 -3.58 14.40
N GLU A 73 -18.96 -4.53 13.58
CA GLU A 73 -19.29 -5.95 13.77
C GLU A 73 -18.70 -6.54 15.05
N ARG A 74 -17.54 -6.06 15.52
CA ARG A 74 -16.96 -6.48 16.81
C ARG A 74 -17.67 -5.87 18.02
N GLY A 75 -18.24 -4.67 17.89
CA GLY A 75 -19.03 -4.04 18.96
C GLY A 75 -20.47 -4.55 19.10
N VAL A 76 -20.96 -5.32 18.12
CA VAL A 76 -22.31 -5.92 18.12
C VAL A 76 -22.34 -7.33 18.73
N ARG A 77 -21.17 -7.95 18.96
CA ARG A 77 -21.04 -9.28 19.59
C ARG A 77 -20.89 -9.20 21.11
#